data_AF-A0A136KUK2-F1
#
_entry.id   AF-A0A136KUK2-F1
#
_cell.length_a   1.000
_cell.length_b   1.000
_cell.length_c   1.000
_cell.angle_alpha   90.00
_cell.angle_beta   90.00
_cell.angle_gamma   90.00
#
_symmetry.space_group_name_H-M   'P 1'
#
loop_
_entity.id
_entity.type
_entity.pdbx_description
1 polymer ?
#
loop_
_entity_poly.entity_id
_entity_poly.type
_entity_poly.pdbx_seq_one_letter_code
_entity_poly.pdbx_strand_id
1 'polypeptide(L)'
;MRNIAKRWVDDVNEIDAEAKKLYSKNYLSLRYEDLLTNPFDEMRKLWKFFKRKKIDKSLDNKIKAEMKSNPDEQWQAERNEGIASFLPKGQAGNWNRLFTDRDKSIFKEVAGDVLIKWGYEKDLNW
;
A
#
# COMPACT_ATOMS: atom_id res chain seq x y z
N MET A 1 -5.74 16.30 -10.93
CA MET A 1 -6.30 15.47 -9.83
C MET A 1 -7.36 14.48 -10.30
N ARG A 2 -8.52 14.88 -10.85
CA ARG A 2 -9.56 13.92 -11.30
C ARG A 2 -9.04 12.82 -12.25
N ASN A 3 -8.31 13.18 -13.31
CA ASN A 3 -7.76 12.19 -14.24
C ASN A 3 -6.73 11.25 -13.59
N ILE A 4 -6.00 11.73 -12.56
CA ILE A 4 -5.02 10.92 -11.82
C ILE A 4 -5.74 9.91 -10.94
N ALA A 5 -6.76 10.37 -10.18
CA ALA A 5 -7.59 9.51 -9.36
C ALA A 5 -8.30 8.44 -10.20
N LYS A 6 -8.86 8.84 -11.35
CA LYS A 6 -9.53 7.92 -12.28
C LYS A 6 -8.56 6.87 -12.81
N ARG A 7 -7.39 7.29 -13.29
CA ARG A 7 -6.37 6.36 -13.78
C ARG A 7 -5.95 5.38 -12.69
N TRP A 8 -5.74 5.84 -11.45
CA TRP A 8 -5.43 4.96 -10.33
C TRP A 8 -6.54 3.94 -10.06
N VAL A 9 -7.80 4.37 -10.08
CA VAL A 9 -8.98 3.49 -9.94
C VAL A 9 -9.02 2.43 -11.04
N ASP A 10 -8.80 2.84 -12.29
CA ASP A 10 -8.82 1.96 -13.45
C ASP A 10 -7.67 0.94 -13.34
N ASP A 11 -6.44 1.40 -13.10
CA ASP A 11 -5.24 0.57 -12.96
C ASP A 11 -5.41 -0.49 -11.85
N VAL A 12 -5.87 -0.09 -10.66
CA VAL A 12 -6.03 -1.01 -9.52
C VAL A 12 -7.10 -2.07 -9.80
N ASN A 13 -8.23 -1.68 -10.39
CA ASN A 13 -9.30 -2.63 -10.69
C ASN A 13 -8.92 -3.56 -11.84
N GLU A 14 -8.28 -3.05 -12.88
CA GLU A 14 -7.84 -3.86 -14.03
C GLU A 14 -6.76 -4.86 -13.60
N ILE A 15 -5.73 -4.42 -12.87
CA ILE A 15 -4.67 -5.30 -12.38
C ILE A 15 -5.24 -6.41 -11.48
N ASP A 16 -6.12 -6.07 -10.54
CA ASP A 16 -6.74 -7.06 -9.65
C ASP A 16 -7.63 -8.06 -10.43
N ALA A 17 -8.45 -7.55 -11.35
CA ALA A 17 -9.36 -8.39 -12.15
C ALA A 17 -8.59 -9.33 -13.08
N GLU A 18 -7.62 -8.82 -13.84
CA GLU A 18 -6.82 -9.63 -14.76
C GLU A 18 -5.89 -10.58 -14.01
N ALA A 19 -5.30 -10.17 -12.88
CA ALA A 19 -4.50 -11.09 -12.06
C ALA A 19 -5.32 -12.24 -11.49
N LYS A 20 -6.56 -11.97 -11.02
CA LYS A 20 -7.48 -13.02 -10.57
C LYS A 20 -7.88 -13.96 -11.71
N LYS A 21 -8.07 -13.44 -12.91
CA LYS A 21 -8.40 -14.24 -14.10
C LYS A 21 -7.24 -15.11 -14.57
N LEU A 22 -6.03 -14.56 -14.64
CA LEU A 22 -4.84 -15.25 -15.13
C LEU A 22 -4.27 -16.23 -14.11
N TYR A 23 -4.22 -15.84 -12.84
CA TYR A 23 -3.51 -16.60 -11.82
C TYR A 23 -4.44 -17.28 -10.82
N SER A 24 -5.71 -16.90 -10.74
CA SER A 24 -6.71 -17.50 -9.85
C SER A 24 -6.20 -17.62 -8.40
N LYS A 25 -5.92 -18.84 -7.93
CA LYS A 25 -5.38 -19.11 -6.58
C LYS A 25 -3.91 -18.71 -6.40
N ASN A 26 -3.22 -18.35 -7.47
CA ASN A 26 -1.82 -17.93 -7.49
C ASN A 26 -1.68 -16.40 -7.59
N TYR A 27 -2.64 -15.65 -7.03
CA TYR A 27 -2.55 -14.21 -6.82
C TYR A 27 -2.79 -13.86 -5.35
N LEU A 28 -1.97 -12.97 -4.80
CA LEU A 28 -2.11 -12.43 -3.46
C LEU A 28 -1.88 -10.92 -3.50
N SER A 29 -2.90 -10.17 -3.07
CA SER A 29 -2.78 -8.73 -2.83
C SER A 29 -2.54 -8.47 -1.34
N LEU A 30 -1.64 -7.53 -1.03
CA LEU A 30 -1.35 -7.08 0.33
C LEU A 30 -1.44 -5.56 0.37
N ARG A 31 -1.93 -5.01 1.49
CA ARG A 31 -1.93 -3.56 1.71
C ARG A 31 -0.61 -3.16 2.34
N TYR A 32 -0.04 -2.09 1.81
CA TYR A 32 1.24 -1.58 2.29
C TYR A 32 1.16 -1.13 3.76
N GLU A 33 0.06 -0.50 4.13
CA GLU A 33 -0.20 0.03 5.47
C GLU A 33 -0.36 -1.09 6.51
N ASP A 34 -0.97 -2.22 6.11
CA ASP A 34 -1.05 -3.41 6.97
C ASP A 34 0.34 -4.02 7.19
N LEU A 35 1.20 -4.01 6.16
CA LEU A 35 2.57 -4.51 6.27
C LEU A 35 3.39 -3.62 7.22
N LEU A 36 3.17 -2.31 7.22
CA LEU A 36 3.79 -1.41 8.20
C LEU A 36 3.27 -1.65 9.62
N THR A 37 1.95 -1.83 9.78
CA THR A 37 1.31 -1.91 11.10
C THR A 37 1.47 -3.29 11.75
N ASN A 38 1.27 -4.35 10.96
CA ASN A 38 1.25 -5.75 11.41
C ASN A 38 2.15 -6.63 10.50
N PRO A 39 3.47 -6.33 10.42
CA PRO A 39 4.35 -6.94 9.42
C PRO A 39 4.39 -8.47 9.47
N PHE A 40 4.47 -9.05 10.67
CA PHE A 40 4.51 -10.51 10.82
C PHE A 40 3.23 -11.19 10.34
N ASP A 41 2.07 -10.59 10.61
CA ASP A 41 0.78 -11.16 10.21
C ASP A 41 0.59 -11.12 8.69
N GLU A 42 1.00 -10.03 8.03
CA GLU A 42 0.98 -9.92 6.57
C GLU A 42 1.99 -10.86 5.91
N MET A 43 3.23 -10.92 6.42
CA MET A 43 4.24 -11.87 5.95
C MET A 43 3.79 -13.33 6.12
N ARG A 44 3.04 -13.64 7.18
CA ARG A 44 2.42 -14.95 7.36
C ARG A 44 1.42 -15.29 6.25
N LYS A 45 0.64 -14.33 5.75
CA LYS A 45 -0.24 -14.56 4.58
C LYS A 45 0.58 -14.92 3.36
N LEU A 46 1.68 -14.20 3.11
CA LEU A 46 2.60 -14.46 2.00
C LEU A 46 3.26 -15.85 2.09
N TRP A 47 3.77 -16.23 3.26
CA TRP A 47 4.38 -17.56 3.43
C TRP A 47 3.37 -18.70 3.29
N LYS A 48 2.14 -18.51 3.80
CA LYS A 48 1.04 -19.46 3.58
C LYS A 48 0.69 -19.58 2.09
N PHE A 49 0.69 -18.46 1.37
CA PHE A 49 0.52 -18.43 -0.08
C PHE A 49 1.62 -19.24 -0.81
N PHE A 50 2.88 -19.14 -0.36
CA PHE A 50 3.97 -20.02 -0.79
C PHE A 50 3.93 -21.44 -0.21
N LYS A 51 2.82 -21.86 0.40
CA LYS A 51 2.59 -23.20 0.94
C LYS A 51 3.61 -23.63 2.01
N ARG A 52 4.20 -22.67 2.74
CA ARG A 52 5.06 -22.98 3.90
C ARG A 52 4.20 -23.48 5.07
N LYS A 53 4.47 -24.71 5.52
CA LYS A 53 3.68 -25.39 6.56
C LYS A 53 3.99 -24.94 7.98
N LYS A 54 5.22 -24.47 8.25
CA LYS A 54 5.66 -24.01 9.56
C LYS A 54 6.27 -22.62 9.41
N ILE A 55 5.79 -21.69 10.24
CA ILE A 55 6.28 -20.32 10.30
C ILE A 55 6.65 -20.09 11.75
N ASP A 56 7.94 -19.87 11.99
CA ASP A 56 8.46 -19.66 13.33
C ASP A 56 8.12 -18.23 13.80
N LYS A 57 7.57 -18.13 15.02
CA LYS A 57 7.30 -16.84 15.67
C LYS A 57 8.57 -16.06 15.97
N SER A 58 9.73 -16.73 16.06
CA SER A 58 11.02 -16.06 16.24
C SER A 58 11.37 -15.09 15.10
N LEU A 59 10.73 -15.23 13.93
CA LEU A 59 10.91 -14.33 12.79
C LEU A 59 10.31 -12.94 13.04
N ASP A 60 9.34 -12.79 13.94
CA ASP A 60 8.69 -11.49 14.21
C ASP A 60 9.72 -10.40 14.58
N ASN A 61 10.64 -10.72 15.50
CA ASN A 61 11.70 -9.80 15.91
C ASN A 61 12.64 -9.44 14.75
N LYS A 62 12.94 -10.40 13.87
CA LYS A 62 13.80 -10.17 12.71
C LYS A 62 13.11 -9.26 11.69
N ILE A 63 11.84 -9.54 11.37
CA ILE A 63 11.06 -8.70 10.46
C ILE A 63 10.96 -7.28 11.01
N LYS A 64 10.65 -7.11 12.30
CA LYS A 64 10.59 -5.78 12.94
C LYS A 64 11.93 -5.05 12.89
N ALA A 65 13.06 -5.75 12.93
CA ALA A 65 14.38 -5.15 12.77
C ALA A 65 14.61 -4.70 11.32
N GLU A 66 14.29 -5.55 10.34
CA GLU A 66 14.40 -5.22 8.91
C GLU A 66 13.51 -4.03 8.53
N MET A 67 12.26 -4.00 9.01
CA MET A 67 11.30 -2.92 8.72
C MET A 67 11.73 -1.55 9.27
N LYS A 68 12.69 -1.49 10.19
CA LYS A 68 13.26 -0.23 10.70
C LYS A 68 14.36 0.33 9.80
N SER A 69 14.89 -0.48 8.89
CA SER A 69 15.93 -0.07 7.96
C SER A 69 15.30 0.24 6.60
N ASN A 70 15.63 1.40 6.04
CA ASN A 70 15.22 1.79 4.69
C ASN A 70 16.43 2.31 3.91
N PRO A 71 17.34 1.42 3.48
CA PRO A 71 18.58 1.81 2.79
C PRO A 71 18.32 2.58 1.49
N ASP A 72 17.23 2.25 0.80
CA ASP A 72 16.81 2.92 -0.44
C ASP A 72 16.40 4.37 -0.19
N GLU A 73 15.72 4.67 0.93
CA GLU A 73 15.42 6.06 1.30
C GLU A 73 16.69 6.83 1.64
N GLN A 74 17.61 6.22 2.41
CA GLN A 74 18.89 6.83 2.74
C GLN A 74 19.68 7.20 1.47
N TRP A 75 19.74 6.28 0.51
CA TRP A 75 20.41 6.51 -0.77
C TRP A 75 19.70 7.55 -1.65
N GLN A 76 18.37 7.63 -1.60
CA GLN A 76 17.60 8.63 -2.37
C GLN A 76 17.62 10.02 -1.73
N ALA A 77 17.73 10.12 -0.41
CA ALA A 77 17.84 11.40 0.30
C ALA A 77 19.11 12.16 -0.11
N GLU A 78 20.19 11.44 -0.45
CA GLU A 78 21.45 12.02 -0.94
C GLU A 78 21.33 12.60 -2.37
N ARG A 79 20.28 12.27 -3.12
CA ARG A 79 20.15 12.59 -4.56
C ARG A 79 18.92 13.38 -4.95
N ASN A 80 17.95 13.57 -4.04
CA ASN A 80 16.67 14.20 -4.35
C ASN A 80 16.65 15.69 -3.97
N GLU A 81 16.85 16.56 -4.97
CA GLU A 81 16.46 17.97 -4.89
C GLU A 81 15.07 18.14 -5.53
N GLY A 82 14.02 18.39 -4.73
CA GLY A 82 12.67 18.69 -5.24
C GLY A 82 11.51 18.12 -4.42
N ILE A 83 10.33 17.99 -5.03
CA ILE A 83 9.07 17.57 -4.37
C ILE A 83 9.18 16.22 -3.66
N ALA A 84 10.04 15.33 -4.18
CA ALA A 84 10.33 14.02 -3.57
C ALA A 84 10.87 14.11 -2.13
N SER A 85 11.51 15.23 -1.76
CA SER A 85 11.97 15.47 -0.37
C SER A 85 10.80 15.58 0.64
N PHE A 86 9.62 16.01 0.19
CA PHE A 86 8.43 16.13 1.04
C PHE A 86 7.63 14.82 1.17
N LEU A 87 7.99 13.79 0.42
CA LEU A 87 7.35 12.47 0.42
C LEU A 87 8.40 11.37 0.65
N PRO A 88 8.94 11.25 1.88
CA PRO A 88 9.91 10.21 2.19
C PRO A 88 9.32 8.83 1.87
N LYS A 89 10.11 8.00 1.19
CA LYS A 89 9.72 6.63 0.84
C LYS A 89 9.59 5.82 2.11
N GLY A 90 8.64 4.89 2.14
CA GLY A 90 8.51 4.00 3.29
C GLY A 90 7.55 4.50 4.38
N GLN A 91 6.92 5.66 4.19
CA GLN A 91 6.03 6.27 5.20
C GLN A 91 4.60 6.41 4.67
N ALA A 92 3.63 5.91 5.42
CA ALA A 92 2.22 6.13 5.16
C ALA A 92 1.77 7.50 5.69
N GLY A 93 0.83 8.15 5.00
CA GLY A 93 0.12 9.34 5.48
C GLY A 93 0.77 10.70 5.21
N ASN A 94 2.01 10.77 4.71
CA ASN A 94 2.63 12.07 4.39
C ASN A 94 1.90 12.84 3.28
N TRP A 95 1.21 12.13 2.38
CA TRP A 95 0.37 12.71 1.34
C TRP A 95 -0.77 13.56 1.89
N ASN A 96 -1.23 13.32 3.13
CA ASN A 96 -2.32 14.09 3.76
C ASN A 96 -2.01 15.59 3.81
N ARG A 97 -0.73 15.96 3.96
CA ARG A 97 -0.29 17.37 4.03
C ARG A 97 -0.33 18.08 2.68
N LEU A 98 -0.37 17.32 1.59
CA LEU A 98 -0.39 17.83 0.22
C LEU A 98 -1.81 17.87 -0.35
N PHE A 99 -2.77 17.20 0.29
CA PHE A 99 -4.15 17.14 -0.17
C PHE A 99 -4.94 18.36 0.28
N THR A 100 -5.61 19.02 -0.66
CA THR A 100 -6.60 20.06 -0.36
C THR A 100 -7.99 19.46 -0.16
N ASP A 101 -8.92 20.22 0.45
CA ASP A 101 -10.34 19.80 0.56
C ASP A 101 -10.98 19.52 -0.80
N ARG A 102 -10.58 20.28 -1.82
CA ARG A 102 -11.01 20.05 -3.20
C ARG A 102 -10.51 18.71 -3.73
N ASP A 103 -9.25 18.36 -3.47
CA ASP A 103 -8.67 17.08 -3.89
C ASP A 103 -9.35 15.92 -3.18
N LYS A 104 -9.63 16.07 -1.88
CA LYS A 104 -10.40 15.12 -1.08
C LYS A 104 -11.79 14.88 -1.68
N SER A 105 -12.51 15.94 -2.03
CA SER A 105 -13.84 15.83 -2.64
C SER A 105 -13.78 15.10 -3.99
N ILE A 106 -12.77 15.37 -4.81
CA ILE A 106 -12.60 14.69 -6.11
C ILE A 106 -12.28 13.21 -5.90
N PHE A 107 -11.41 12.86 -4.94
CA PHE A 107 -11.09 11.47 -4.64
C PHE A 107 -12.28 10.72 -4.06
N LYS A 108 -13.10 11.36 -3.22
CA LYS A 108 -14.34 10.77 -2.72
C LYS A 108 -15.31 10.41 -3.84
N GLU A 109 -15.49 11.32 -4.81
CA GLU A 109 -16.36 11.09 -5.97
C GLU A 109 -15.83 9.99 -6.90
N VAL A 110 -14.52 9.96 -7.16
CA VAL A 110 -13.94 9.11 -8.22
C VAL A 110 -13.46 7.77 -7.68
N ALA A 111 -12.87 7.75 -6.49
CA ALA A 111 -12.13 6.63 -5.94
C ALA A 111 -12.74 6.09 -4.63
N GLY A 112 -13.78 6.73 -4.08
CA GLY A 112 -14.39 6.36 -2.80
C GLY A 112 -14.77 4.88 -2.73
N ASP A 113 -15.48 4.38 -3.73
CA ASP A 113 -15.90 2.97 -3.77
C ASP A 113 -14.71 1.99 -3.83
N VAL A 114 -13.64 2.37 -4.54
CA VAL A 114 -12.42 1.56 -4.62
C VAL A 114 -11.69 1.58 -3.27
N LEU A 115 -11.58 2.73 -2.62
CA LEU A 115 -11.00 2.84 -1.28
C LEU A 115 -11.77 1.98 -0.27
N ILE A 116 -13.10 1.95 -0.34
CA ILE A 116 -13.93 1.08 0.50
C ILE A 116 -13.70 -0.40 0.16
N LYS A 117 -13.71 -0.77 -1.13
CA LYS A 117 -13.44 -2.14 -1.60
C LYS A 117 -12.11 -2.68 -1.10
N TRP A 118 -11.08 -1.85 -1.06
CA TRP A 118 -9.73 -2.19 -0.58
C TRP A 118 -9.55 -1.94 0.93
N GLY A 119 -10.60 -1.53 1.63
CA GLY A 119 -10.63 -1.32 3.08
C GLY A 119 -9.80 -0.14 3.58
N TYR A 120 -9.43 0.78 2.68
CA TYR A 120 -8.81 2.06 3.06
C TYR A 120 -9.79 2.95 3.80
N GLU A 121 -11.07 2.90 3.42
CA GLU A 121 -12.15 3.66 4.06
C GLU A 121 -13.32 2.75 4.43
N LYS A 122 -14.11 3.15 5.43
CA LYS A 122 -15.27 2.37 5.89
C LYS A 122 -16.51 2.64 5.04
N ASP A 123 -16.71 3.90 4.67
CA ASP A 123 -17.85 4.40 3.90
C ASP A 123 -17.42 5.67 3.15
N LEU A 124 -18.35 6.50 2.68
CA LEU A 124 -18.04 7.78 2.01
C LEU A 124 -18.02 8.98 2.98
N ASN A 125 -18.13 8.76 4.30
CA ASN A 125 -18.22 9.81 5.32
C ASN A 125 -16.87 10.15 5.98
N TRP A 126 -15.75 9.92 5.28
CA TRP A 126 -14.40 10.27 5.73
C TRP A 126 -13.97 11.69 5.38
#